data_AF-A0A0N4ZLD7-F1
#
_entry.id   AF-A0A0N4ZLD7-F1
#
_cell.length_a   1.000
_cell.length_b   1.000
_cell.length_c   1.000
_cell.angle_alpha   90.00
_cell.angle_beta   90.00
_cell.angle_gamma   90.00
#
_symmetry.space_group_name_H-M   'P 1'
#
loop_
_entity.id
_entity.type
_entity.pdbx_description
1 polymer ?
#
loop_
_entity_poly.entity_id
_entity_poly.type
_entity_poly.pdbx_seq_one_letter_code
_entity_poly.pdbx_strand_id
1 'polypeptide(L)'
;MRLTRIKETLAEGPAAALVFFLQALDEQLYDRTDHSYRAPALNTYTRTLELQVLASSNFKAGIGKEALRPFVEELKWSVSRDVALSAEQRALCQVHVDSALDSISEPDRIARSLAGLRISLGNYFDLVKKKIEDQIVNSPEKRGDLYHLASSFIVQAEAIGYPRRHTYHTLQRVGH
;
A
#
# COMPACT_ATOMS: atom_id res chain seq x y z
N MET A 1 -17.65 -15.05 -13.70
CA MET A 1 -17.31 -15.60 -15.03
C MET A 1 -17.06 -14.48 -16.04
N ARG A 2 -16.02 -13.64 -15.82
CA ARG A 2 -15.60 -12.56 -16.74
C ARG A 2 -14.07 -12.40 -16.86
N LEU A 3 -13.29 -13.31 -16.26
CA LEU A 3 -11.84 -13.36 -16.40
C LEU A 3 -11.39 -14.15 -17.66
N THR A 4 -12.33 -14.70 -18.44
CA THR A 4 -12.04 -15.64 -19.55
C THR A 4 -12.07 -15.01 -20.94
N ARG A 5 -12.34 -13.71 -21.10
CA ARG A 5 -12.35 -13.04 -22.42
C ARG A 5 -11.23 -12.02 -22.64
N ILE A 6 -10.24 -11.98 -21.76
CA ILE A 6 -8.97 -11.27 -22.01
C ILE A 6 -7.89 -12.32 -22.32
N LYS A 7 -8.15 -13.16 -23.32
CA LYS A 7 -7.18 -14.16 -23.80
C LYS A 7 -6.83 -14.01 -25.28
N GLU A 8 -7.32 -12.98 -25.94
CA GLU A 8 -6.99 -12.73 -27.35
C GLU A 8 -6.29 -11.37 -27.45
N THR A 9 -4.95 -11.44 -27.55
CA THR A 9 -4.05 -10.34 -27.96
C THR A 9 -4.02 -9.09 -27.07
N LEU A 10 -3.63 -9.22 -25.80
CA LEU A 10 -2.99 -8.08 -25.13
C LEU A 10 -1.54 -8.01 -25.62
N ALA A 11 -1.18 -6.92 -26.29
CA ALA A 11 0.19 -6.63 -26.69
C ALA A 11 1.18 -6.95 -25.55
N GLU A 12 2.36 -7.44 -25.88
CA GLU A 12 3.45 -7.56 -24.92
C GLU A 12 4.23 -6.24 -24.86
N GLY A 13 4.81 -5.93 -23.71
CA GLY A 13 5.63 -4.73 -23.52
C GLY A 13 4.95 -3.56 -22.80
N PRO A 14 5.62 -2.39 -22.76
CA PRO A 14 5.26 -1.28 -21.87
C PRO A 14 3.87 -0.70 -22.06
N ALA A 15 3.39 -0.60 -23.30
CA ALA A 15 2.07 -0.03 -23.58
C ALA A 15 0.94 -0.87 -22.95
N ALA A 16 1.04 -2.20 -22.98
CA ALA A 16 0.04 -3.05 -22.37
C ALA A 16 0.13 -3.06 -20.84
N ALA A 17 1.32 -2.93 -20.28
CA ALA A 17 1.50 -2.76 -18.83
C ALA A 17 0.86 -1.45 -18.35
N LEU A 18 1.03 -0.35 -19.10
CA LEU A 18 0.36 0.91 -18.83
C LEU A 18 -1.17 0.78 -18.91
N VAL A 19 -1.70 0.15 -19.96
CA VAL A 19 -3.15 -0.09 -20.08
C VAL A 19 -3.67 -0.91 -18.91
N PHE A 20 -2.95 -1.96 -18.51
CA PHE A 20 -3.31 -2.77 -17.35
C PHE A 20 -3.33 -1.95 -16.06
N PHE A 21 -2.34 -1.09 -15.84
CA PHE A 21 -2.30 -0.19 -14.70
C PHE A 21 -3.50 0.77 -14.67
N LEU A 22 -3.85 1.38 -15.80
CA LEU A 22 -5.03 2.26 -15.92
C LEU A 22 -6.33 1.50 -15.64
N GLN A 23 -6.47 0.27 -16.14
CA GLN A 23 -7.61 -0.59 -15.85
C GLN A 23 -7.69 -0.95 -14.36
N ALA A 24 -6.56 -1.26 -13.73
CA ALA A 24 -6.51 -1.55 -12.29
C ALA A 24 -6.91 -0.33 -11.46
N LEU A 25 -6.47 0.87 -11.83
CA LEU A 25 -6.91 2.11 -11.18
C LEU A 25 -8.43 2.30 -11.31
N ASP A 26 -8.97 2.10 -12.50
CA ASP A 26 -10.40 2.26 -12.76
C ASP A 26 -11.23 1.30 -11.90
N GLU A 27 -10.87 0.00 -11.93
CA GLU A 27 -11.56 -1.04 -11.16
C GLU A 27 -11.52 -0.80 -9.65
N GLN A 28 -10.35 -0.42 -9.12
CA GLN A 28 -10.13 -0.23 -7.69
C GLN A 28 -10.77 1.05 -7.14
N LEU A 29 -11.02 2.04 -7.99
CA LEU A 29 -11.69 3.29 -7.66
C LEU A 29 -13.21 3.25 -7.92
N TYR A 30 -13.69 2.29 -8.70
CA TYR A 30 -15.09 2.24 -9.10
C TYR A 30 -16.01 1.88 -7.93
N ASP A 31 -16.92 2.78 -7.58
CA ASP A 31 -17.81 2.68 -6.41
C ASP A 31 -18.82 1.50 -6.47
N ARG A 32 -18.91 0.74 -7.57
CA ARG A 32 -19.81 -0.44 -7.69
C ARG A 32 -19.09 -1.78 -7.88
N THR A 33 -17.75 -1.83 -7.80
CA THR A 33 -17.06 -3.14 -7.69
C THR A 33 -17.29 -3.74 -6.31
N ASP A 34 -17.23 -5.08 -6.22
CA ASP A 34 -17.23 -5.77 -4.94
C ASP A 34 -16.10 -5.23 -4.07
N HIS A 35 -16.32 -5.14 -2.76
CA HIS A 35 -15.35 -4.56 -1.83
C HIS A 35 -13.96 -5.23 -1.92
N SER A 36 -13.90 -6.50 -2.30
CA SER A 36 -12.65 -7.26 -2.49
C SER A 36 -11.78 -6.79 -3.66
N TYR A 37 -12.34 -6.04 -4.61
CA TYR A 37 -11.61 -5.48 -5.77
C TYR A 37 -11.26 -4.00 -5.62
N ARG A 38 -11.71 -3.35 -4.54
CA ARG A 38 -11.40 -1.96 -4.26
C ARG A 38 -10.00 -1.83 -3.66
N ALA A 39 -9.39 -0.67 -3.87
CA ALA A 39 -8.18 -0.34 -3.12
C ALA A 39 -8.46 -0.47 -1.61
N PRO A 40 -7.56 -1.09 -0.82
CA PRO A 40 -7.73 -1.23 0.61
C PRO A 40 -7.82 0.15 1.28
N ALA A 41 -8.30 0.19 2.52
CA ALA A 41 -8.31 1.44 3.29
C ALA A 41 -6.88 1.93 3.59
N LEU A 42 -5.95 0.98 3.80
CA LEU A 42 -4.60 1.26 4.22
C LEU A 42 -3.57 0.46 3.41
N ASN A 43 -2.43 1.09 3.20
CA ASN A 43 -1.18 0.50 2.70
C ASN A 43 -0.14 0.50 3.82
N THR A 44 1.04 -0.09 3.58
CA THR A 44 2.10 -0.21 4.59
C THR A 44 2.40 1.11 5.29
N TYR A 45 2.56 2.21 4.56
CA TYR A 45 2.86 3.52 5.13
C TYR A 45 1.73 4.05 6.01
N THR A 46 0.49 4.05 5.53
CA THR A 46 -0.67 4.56 6.29
C THR A 46 -0.98 3.71 7.52
N ARG A 47 -0.72 2.39 7.47
CA ARG A 47 -0.76 1.51 8.66
C ARG A 47 0.20 1.96 9.75
N THR A 48 1.39 2.46 9.40
CA THR A 48 2.33 2.99 10.41
C THR A 48 1.78 4.24 11.12
N LEU A 49 1.04 5.08 10.40
CA LEU A 49 0.42 6.29 10.96
C LEU A 49 -0.72 5.92 11.90
N GLU A 50 -1.62 5.07 11.43
CA GLU A 50 -2.75 4.58 12.23
C GLU A 50 -2.25 3.91 13.52
N LEU A 51 -1.29 2.99 13.41
CA LEU A 51 -0.77 2.28 14.57
C LEU A 51 -0.08 3.21 15.57
N GLN A 52 0.55 4.31 15.13
CA GLN A 52 1.09 5.31 16.05
C GLN A 52 -0.03 6.04 16.82
N VAL A 53 -1.12 6.40 16.13
CA VAL A 53 -2.30 7.03 16.74
C VAL A 53 -2.96 6.07 17.74
N LEU A 54 -3.09 4.80 17.36
CA LEU A 54 -3.61 3.74 18.23
C LEU A 54 -2.72 3.53 19.43
N ALA A 55 -1.40 3.39 19.27
CA ALA A 55 -0.47 3.20 20.38
C ALA A 55 -0.56 4.36 21.40
N SER A 56 -0.65 5.59 20.89
CA SER A 56 -0.76 6.80 21.73
C SER A 56 -2.10 6.87 22.47
N SER A 57 -3.20 6.48 21.81
CA SER A 57 -4.55 6.51 22.40
C SER A 57 -4.78 5.36 23.38
N ASN A 58 -4.31 4.16 23.06
CA ASN A 58 -4.42 2.94 23.86
C ASN A 58 -3.72 3.11 25.22
N PHE A 59 -2.55 3.75 25.22
CA PHE A 59 -1.82 4.10 26.44
C PHE A 59 -2.61 5.06 27.33
N LYS A 60 -3.15 6.15 26.77
CA LYS A 60 -3.94 7.14 27.52
C LYS A 60 -5.22 6.54 28.12
N ALA A 61 -5.84 5.60 27.41
CA ALA A 61 -7.07 4.95 27.84
C ALA A 61 -6.85 3.78 28.83
N GLY A 62 -5.59 3.40 29.11
CA GLY A 62 -5.28 2.27 30.00
C GLY A 62 -5.72 0.91 29.45
N ILE A 63 -5.92 0.80 28.14
CA ILE A 63 -6.33 -0.45 27.49
C ILE A 63 -5.18 -1.46 27.54
N GLY A 64 -5.53 -2.76 27.55
CA GLY A 64 -4.59 -3.87 27.62
C GLY A 64 -3.42 -3.74 26.65
N LYS A 65 -2.21 -3.97 27.17
CA LYS A 65 -0.94 -3.91 26.44
C LYS A 65 -0.90 -4.80 25.19
N GLU A 66 -1.56 -5.96 25.26
CA GLU A 66 -1.64 -6.91 24.15
C GLU A 66 -2.61 -6.50 23.04
N ALA A 67 -3.45 -5.47 23.25
CA ALA A 67 -4.45 -5.06 22.26
C ALA A 67 -3.84 -4.55 20.95
N LEU A 68 -2.58 -4.09 20.99
CA LEU A 68 -1.87 -3.60 19.81
C LEU A 68 -1.25 -4.73 18.97
N ARG A 69 -1.10 -5.94 19.53
CA ARG A 69 -0.40 -7.06 18.87
C ARG A 69 -0.96 -7.36 17.47
N PRO A 70 -2.29 -7.50 17.27
CA PRO A 70 -2.83 -7.81 15.96
C PRO A 70 -2.50 -6.75 14.91
N PHE A 71 -2.45 -5.47 15.30
CA PHE A 71 -2.12 -4.37 14.38
C PHE A 71 -0.64 -4.38 14.00
N VAL A 72 0.25 -4.71 14.93
CA VAL A 72 1.69 -4.86 14.61
C VAL A 72 1.91 -6.09 13.71
N GLU A 73 1.21 -7.20 13.93
CA GLU A 73 1.26 -8.39 13.08
C GLU A 73 0.71 -8.10 11.67
N GLU A 74 -0.36 -7.33 11.56
CA GLU A 74 -0.89 -6.90 10.26
C GLU A 74 0.11 -5.98 9.52
N LEU A 75 0.78 -5.08 10.26
CA LEU A 75 1.85 -4.26 9.70
C LEU A 75 3.05 -5.11 9.24
N LYS A 76 3.43 -6.13 10.01
CA LYS A 76 4.46 -7.12 9.62
C LYS A 76 4.11 -7.80 8.32
N TRP A 77 2.87 -8.27 8.21
CA TRP A 77 2.37 -8.88 6.99
C TRP A 77 2.40 -7.88 5.83
N SER A 78 1.98 -6.62 6.04
CA SER A 78 2.00 -5.57 5.02
C SER A 78 3.42 -5.31 4.49
N VAL A 79 4.40 -5.13 5.39
CA VAL A 79 5.81 -4.93 5.02
C VAL A 79 6.34 -6.11 4.20
N SER A 80 6.03 -7.34 4.62
CA SER A 80 6.53 -8.55 3.96
C SER A 80 6.07 -8.70 2.50
N ARG A 81 4.90 -8.13 2.16
CA ARG A 81 4.26 -8.25 0.84
C ARG A 81 4.28 -6.95 0.03
N ASP A 82 4.90 -5.91 0.56
CA ASP A 82 4.91 -4.61 -0.11
C ASP A 82 5.81 -4.67 -1.35
N VAL A 83 5.16 -4.58 -2.52
CA VAL A 83 5.80 -4.60 -3.83
C VAL A 83 6.57 -3.32 -4.16
N ALA A 84 6.32 -2.22 -3.43
CA ALA A 84 7.07 -0.98 -3.61
C ALA A 84 8.48 -1.08 -3.00
N LEU A 85 8.68 -1.96 -2.00
CA LEU A 85 9.94 -2.07 -1.27
C LEU A 85 10.96 -2.96 -2.00
N SER A 86 12.21 -2.52 -2.03
CA SER A 86 13.33 -3.43 -2.34
C SER A 86 13.51 -4.48 -1.23
N ALA A 87 14.30 -5.52 -1.51
CA ALA A 87 14.61 -6.54 -0.51
C ALA A 87 15.32 -5.94 0.72
N GLU A 88 16.25 -5.02 0.48
CA GLU A 88 17.03 -4.33 1.52
C GLU A 88 16.13 -3.40 2.35
N GLN A 89 15.29 -2.59 1.69
CA GLN A 89 14.33 -1.73 2.40
C GLN A 89 13.35 -2.55 3.23
N ARG A 90 12.85 -3.66 2.69
CA ARG A 90 11.95 -4.57 3.40
C ARG A 90 12.63 -5.16 4.63
N ALA A 91 13.88 -5.59 4.53
CA ALA A 91 14.64 -6.11 5.67
C ALA A 91 14.83 -5.06 6.77
N LEU A 92 15.15 -3.81 6.40
CA LEU A 92 15.25 -2.69 7.36
C LEU A 92 13.91 -2.41 8.03
N CYS A 93 12.82 -2.38 7.26
CA CYS A 93 11.47 -2.22 7.80
C CYS A 93 11.11 -3.34 8.79
N GLN A 94 11.50 -4.58 8.47
CA GLN A 94 11.21 -5.74 9.30
C GLN A 94 11.87 -5.64 10.69
N VAL A 95 13.10 -5.12 10.78
CA VAL A 95 13.78 -4.87 12.07
C VAL A 95 12.94 -3.96 12.97
N HIS A 96 12.37 -2.88 12.42
CA HIS A 96 11.53 -1.97 13.19
C HIS A 96 10.21 -2.60 13.62
N VAL A 97 9.60 -3.41 12.76
CA VAL A 97 8.35 -4.12 13.11
C VAL A 97 8.58 -5.17 14.19
N ASP A 98 9.66 -5.95 14.10
CA ASP A 98 9.99 -6.94 15.12
C ASP A 98 10.31 -6.27 16.46
N SER A 99 11.04 -5.15 16.45
CA SER A 99 11.26 -4.33 17.65
C SER A 99 9.95 -3.82 18.28
N ALA A 100 8.95 -3.48 17.47
CA ALA A 100 7.62 -3.09 17.96
C ALA A 100 6.87 -4.27 18.59
N LEU A 101 6.98 -5.48 18.01
CA LEU A 101 6.40 -6.70 18.59
C LEU A 101 7.04 -7.07 19.93
N ASP A 102 8.37 -7.00 20.01
CA ASP A 102 9.12 -7.28 21.24
C ASP A 102 8.78 -6.27 22.36
N SER A 103 8.35 -5.07 21.96
CA SER A 103 8.02 -3.97 22.87
C SER A 103 6.50 -3.75 23.02
N ILE A 104 5.66 -4.75 22.77
CA ILE A 104 4.20 -4.57 22.70
C ILE A 104 3.59 -3.96 23.98
N SER A 105 4.25 -4.20 25.12
CA SER A 105 3.87 -3.69 26.44
C SER A 105 4.28 -2.25 26.72
N GLU A 106 5.04 -1.62 25.82
CA GLU A 106 5.69 -0.33 25.99
C GLU A 106 5.32 0.61 24.83
N PRO A 107 4.20 1.36 24.92
CA PRO A 107 3.71 2.19 23.83
C PRO A 107 4.71 3.22 23.31
N ASP A 108 5.55 3.80 24.18
CA ASP A 108 6.61 4.72 23.78
C ASP A 108 7.70 4.04 22.93
N ARG A 109 7.98 2.76 23.16
CA ARG A 109 8.89 1.99 22.32
C ARG A 109 8.25 1.66 20.98
N ILE A 110 6.98 1.25 20.96
CA ILE A 110 6.22 1.04 19.72
C ILE A 110 6.25 2.32 18.87
N ALA A 111 5.91 3.47 19.45
CA ALA A 111 5.90 4.75 18.73
C ALA A 111 7.26 5.10 18.12
N ARG A 112 8.36 4.85 18.85
CA ARG A 112 9.72 5.04 18.33
C ARG A 112 10.06 4.06 17.21
N SER A 113 9.70 2.79 17.34
CA SER A 113 9.91 1.78 16.29
C SER A 113 9.13 2.13 15.02
N LEU A 114 7.89 2.61 15.13
CA LEU A 114 7.10 3.10 14.00
C LEU A 114 7.67 4.37 13.37
N ALA A 115 8.25 5.26 14.16
CA ALA A 115 8.97 6.42 13.62
C ALA A 115 10.21 5.99 12.82
N GLY A 116 10.99 5.04 13.34
CA GLY A 116 12.12 4.43 12.62
C GLY A 116 11.68 3.76 11.32
N LEU A 117 10.61 2.97 11.36
CA LEU A 117 10.01 2.34 10.19
C LEU A 117 9.67 3.36 9.09
N ARG A 118 9.05 4.49 9.45
CA ARG A 118 8.73 5.54 8.48
C ARG A 118 9.97 6.20 7.87
N ILE A 119 11.04 6.35 8.64
CA ILE A 119 12.32 6.82 8.10
C ILE A 119 12.85 5.82 7.06
N SER A 120 12.75 4.51 7.33
CA SER A 120 13.13 3.46 6.37
C SER A 120 12.26 3.45 5.10
N LEU A 121 10.96 3.73 5.24
CA LEU A 121 10.03 3.88 4.11
C LEU A 121 10.32 5.16 3.30
N GLY A 122 10.85 6.21 3.94
CA GLY A 122 11.21 7.47 3.32
C GLY A 122 10.01 8.16 2.64
N ASN A 123 10.26 8.75 1.47
CA ASN A 123 9.19 9.28 0.62
C ASN A 123 8.50 8.14 -0.13
N TYR A 124 7.61 7.45 0.58
CA TYR A 124 6.96 6.25 0.10
C TYR A 124 6.10 6.50 -1.15
N PHE A 125 5.48 7.67 -1.29
CA PHE A 125 4.67 7.94 -2.48
C PHE A 125 5.53 8.10 -3.74
N ASP A 126 6.67 8.77 -3.65
CA ASP A 126 7.63 8.83 -4.75
C ASP A 126 8.22 7.46 -5.07
N LEU A 127 8.46 6.63 -4.05
CA LEU A 127 8.86 5.24 -4.25
C LEU A 127 7.82 4.44 -5.04
N VAL A 128 6.53 4.55 -4.68
CA VAL A 128 5.43 3.89 -5.41
C VAL A 128 5.37 4.36 -6.86
N LYS A 129 5.41 5.67 -7.11
CA LYS A 129 5.41 6.24 -8.47
C LYS A 129 6.58 5.72 -9.31
N LYS A 130 7.80 5.76 -8.76
CA LYS A 130 9.00 5.25 -9.43
C LYS A 130 8.90 3.76 -9.72
N LYS A 131 8.33 2.97 -8.81
CA LYS A 131 8.12 1.52 -9.00
C LYS A 131 7.09 1.21 -10.08
N ILE A 132 6.04 2.02 -10.20
CA ILE A 132 5.07 1.89 -11.31
C ILE A 132 5.78 2.15 -12.65
N GLU A 133 6.52 3.25 -12.76
CA GLU A 133 7.26 3.61 -13.97
C GLU A 133 8.28 2.52 -14.35
N ASP A 134 9.10 2.10 -13.39
CA ASP A 134 10.10 1.04 -13.56
C ASP A 134 9.46 -0.27 -14.02
N GLN A 135 8.35 -0.67 -13.40
CA GLN A 135 7.65 -1.90 -13.77
C GLN A 135 7.04 -1.82 -15.17
N ILE A 136 6.45 -0.68 -15.56
CA ILE A 136 5.89 -0.50 -16.89
C ILE A 136 6.98 -0.58 -17.96
N VAL A 137 8.14 0.04 -17.73
CA VAL A 137 9.22 0.13 -18.73
C VAL A 137 10.09 -1.11 -18.76
N ASN A 138 10.51 -1.60 -17.58
CA ASN A 138 11.58 -2.60 -17.44
C ASN A 138 11.07 -4.00 -17.05
N SER A 139 9.83 -4.15 -16.58
CA SER A 139 9.24 -5.46 -16.23
C SER A 139 7.74 -5.55 -16.56
N PRO A 140 7.33 -5.24 -17.81
CA PRO A 140 5.93 -5.16 -18.21
C PRO A 140 5.15 -6.48 -18.10
N GLU A 141 5.86 -7.60 -17.98
CA GLU A 141 5.30 -8.94 -17.78
C GLU A 141 4.76 -9.17 -16.36
N LYS A 142 5.28 -8.44 -15.36
CA LYS A 142 4.90 -8.59 -13.94
C LYS A 142 3.68 -7.75 -13.57
N ARG A 143 2.58 -7.99 -14.29
CA ARG A 143 1.31 -7.23 -14.16
C ARG A 143 0.67 -7.36 -12.77
N GLY A 144 0.87 -8.47 -12.07
CA GLY A 144 0.34 -8.67 -10.72
C GLY A 144 0.82 -7.60 -9.73
N ASP A 145 2.10 -7.20 -9.81
CA ASP A 145 2.63 -6.16 -8.93
C ASP A 145 2.06 -4.79 -9.27
N LEU A 146 1.74 -4.50 -10.54
CA LEU A 146 1.10 -3.25 -10.95
C LEU A 146 -0.28 -3.07 -10.29
N TYR A 147 -1.03 -4.16 -10.11
CA TYR A 147 -2.31 -4.11 -9.39
C TYR A 147 -2.12 -3.69 -7.93
N HIS A 148 -1.11 -4.23 -7.26
CA HIS A 148 -0.78 -3.86 -5.89
C HIS A 148 -0.19 -2.45 -5.79
N LEU A 149 0.63 -2.03 -6.75
CA LEU A 149 1.16 -0.66 -6.82
C LEU A 149 0.05 0.36 -7.08
N ALA A 150 -0.94 0.04 -7.92
CA ALA A 150 -2.14 0.88 -8.11
C ALA A 150 -2.90 1.08 -6.80
N SER A 151 -3.09 0.03 -6.01
CA SER A 151 -3.70 0.13 -4.69
C SER A 151 -2.89 1.04 -3.76
N SER A 152 -1.58 0.85 -3.68
CA SER A 152 -0.71 1.71 -2.87
C SER A 152 -0.75 3.16 -3.33
N PHE A 153 -0.79 3.40 -4.64
CA PHE A 153 -0.92 4.73 -5.24
C PHE A 153 -2.23 5.42 -4.83
N ILE A 154 -3.37 4.73 -4.95
CA ILE A 154 -4.68 5.27 -4.57
C ILE A 154 -4.70 5.68 -3.10
N VAL A 155 -4.21 4.79 -2.21
CA VAL A 155 -4.17 5.06 -0.77
C VAL A 155 -3.23 6.22 -0.44
N GLN A 156 -2.08 6.32 -1.11
CA GLN A 156 -1.18 7.47 -0.92
C GLN A 156 -1.77 8.79 -1.42
N ALA A 157 -2.42 8.79 -2.59
CA ALA A 157 -3.11 9.96 -3.12
C ALA A 157 -4.19 10.44 -2.16
N GLU A 158 -4.97 9.51 -1.58
CA GLU A 158 -5.96 9.81 -0.55
C GLU A 158 -5.32 10.39 0.72
N ALA A 159 -4.22 9.79 1.20
CA ALA A 159 -3.52 10.24 2.40
C ALA A 159 -2.96 11.67 2.30
N ILE A 160 -2.62 12.14 1.08
CA ILE A 160 -2.15 13.51 0.84
C ILE A 160 -3.27 14.49 0.45
N GLY A 161 -4.54 14.05 0.47
CA GLY A 161 -5.70 14.92 0.31
C GLY A 161 -6.40 14.87 -1.04
N TYR A 162 -6.13 13.87 -1.89
CA TYR A 162 -6.90 13.63 -3.12
C TYR A 162 -7.96 12.53 -2.87
N PRO A 163 -9.25 12.86 -2.66
CA PRO A 163 -10.27 11.86 -2.40
C PRO A 163 -10.38 10.88 -3.57
N ARG A 164 -10.68 9.60 -3.30
CA ARG A 164 -10.79 8.56 -4.34
C ARG A 164 -11.70 8.95 -5.51
N ARG A 165 -12.82 9.63 -5.24
CA ARG A 165 -13.72 10.16 -6.28
C ARG A 165 -13.07 11.20 -7.18
N HIS A 166 -12.25 12.08 -6.62
CA HIS A 166 -11.49 13.04 -7.41
C HIS A 166 -10.48 12.31 -8.31
N THR A 167 -9.74 11.35 -7.76
CA THR A 167 -8.80 10.52 -8.52
C THR A 167 -9.49 9.77 -9.66
N TYR A 168 -10.67 9.19 -9.40
CA TYR A 168 -11.48 8.51 -10.42
C TYR A 168 -11.93 9.45 -11.54
N HIS A 169 -12.45 10.64 -11.21
CA HIS A 169 -12.86 11.61 -12.21
C HIS A 169 -11.69 12.09 -13.08
N THR A 170 -10.50 12.26 -12.50
CA THR A 170 -9.29 12.60 -13.24
C THR A 170 -8.89 11.47 -14.20
N LEU A 171 -8.94 10.22 -13.76
CA LEU A 171 -8.66 9.06 -14.61
C LEU A 171 -9.60 9.00 -15.82
N GLN A 172 -10.90 9.21 -15.60
CA GLN A 172 -11.92 9.20 -16.66
C GLN A 172 -11.68 10.30 -17.71
N ARG A 173 -11.08 11.43 -17.33
CA ARG A 173 -10.72 12.51 -18.28
C ARG A 173 -9.51 12.17 -19.16
N VAL A 174 -8.64 11.27 -18.73
CA VAL A 174 -7.46 10.85 -19.51
C VAL A 174 -7.83 9.77 -20.53
N GLY A 175 -8.89 9.00 -20.28
CA GLY A 175 -9.40 7.96 -21.18
C GLY A 175 -10.35 8.47 -22.28
N HIS A 176 -10.68 9.77 -22.28
CA HIS A 176 -11.49 10.45 -23.30
C HIS A 176 -10.64 11.44 -24.08
#